data_AF-A0A525BVU1-F1
#
_entry.id   AF-A0A525BVU1-F1
#
_cell.length_a   1.000
_cell.length_b   1.000
_cell.length_c   1.000
_cell.angle_alpha   90.00
_cell.angle_beta   90.00
_cell.angle_gamma   90.00
#
_symmetry.space_group_name_H-M   'P 1'
#
loop_
_entity.id
_entity.type
_entity.pdbx_description
1 polymer ?
#
loop_
_entity_poly.entity_id
_entity_poly.type
_entity_poly.pdbx_seq_one_letter_code
_entity_poly.pdbx_strand_id
1 'polypeptide(L)'
;MKNFLFLLCLTLLALAFSGCGNPLLPADSQNPASGGTTPANNDITYLGLWSSNFEALSLAADSHWGGAGSGETGFSDGALSFSHTSGDFSWSGFAYSNMTDTATAGAGNQFSVYSQGALAAGNGGHADSENFVIASIPLDWANGTYDPIPQFMELSDVQAHEIQEIYITNTTNAYLSMKDGDAFAKKFGGEDGSDPDWFLLTIKGYDANDNETGTVELYLADFRFADSGSDYIIDDWTRVDLSPLGEVASLSFSLSSSDSGDWGMNTPGYFALDSINVVCPVDSEQIAAPQVYSDEIPTNTLVEFANQSGENIYVGTSTDLAASTPDSWTLTDSLLLDSPGDYKIFTTSSNSGPNAAPALSWEFKVLDEFSPAVGQAGTMAIDKDDASILAWATGYQNYIAGTDLDEQWKTPLEALGQAEGSSTDIVSLGNGGSITLTFSTAIADGDGADFAVFENSIDDSFLELGYVEVSSNGSNFVRFESFSLTAAPVSAFGSVQAVAIHGLAGKYRQGYGTPFDLAYLQHKADVINGRVDLDNIRYVR
;
A
#
# COMPACT_ATOMS: atom_id res chain seq x y z
N MET A 1 35.31 44.71 -34.15
CA MET A 1 36.76 44.49 -34.40
C MET A 1 37.07 43.07 -33.91
N LYS A 2 37.70 42.20 -34.72
CA LYS A 2 38.24 40.84 -34.40
C LYS A 2 37.47 39.96 -33.37
N ASN A 3 36.69 38.95 -33.79
CA ASN A 3 37.09 37.54 -34.07
C ASN A 3 37.31 36.70 -32.78
N PHE A 4 36.87 35.44 -32.58
CA PHE A 4 36.12 34.40 -33.34
C PHE A 4 34.86 33.95 -32.50
N LEU A 5 33.80 33.23 -32.94
CA LEU A 5 33.64 31.90 -33.62
C LEU A 5 34.17 30.72 -32.75
N PHE A 6 33.59 29.51 -32.62
CA PHE A 6 32.39 28.75 -33.11
C PHE A 6 32.32 27.42 -32.25
N LEU A 7 31.39 26.43 -32.21
CA LEU A 7 30.08 25.97 -32.76
C LEU A 7 29.69 24.68 -31.92
N LEU A 8 28.52 24.02 -31.78
CA LEU A 8 27.11 24.02 -32.29
C LEU A 8 26.16 24.21 -31.05
N CYS A 9 25.04 23.54 -30.65
CA CYS A 9 23.95 22.60 -31.09
C CYS A 9 22.73 22.87 -30.14
N LEU A 10 21.42 22.77 -30.42
CA LEU A 10 20.47 21.65 -30.73
C LEU A 10 20.58 20.40 -29.82
N THR A 11 19.50 19.84 -29.22
CA THR A 11 18.03 20.08 -29.38
C THR A 11 17.22 19.83 -28.07
N LEU A 12 15.89 19.89 -28.14
CA LEU A 12 14.89 19.57 -27.09
C LEU A 12 15.20 18.30 -26.28
N LEU A 13 14.71 18.29 -25.03
CA LEU A 13 14.09 17.12 -24.42
C LEU A 13 12.65 17.49 -24.03
N ALA A 14 11.71 16.55 -24.11
CA ALA A 14 10.35 16.73 -23.61
C ALA A 14 10.27 16.25 -22.15
N LEU A 15 9.38 16.87 -21.35
CA LEU A 15 8.90 16.25 -20.12
C LEU A 15 7.93 15.15 -20.53
N ALA A 16 8.41 13.91 -20.55
CA ALA A 16 7.55 12.77 -20.28
C ALA A 16 7.27 12.78 -18.77
N PHE A 17 6.03 12.49 -18.39
CA PHE A 17 5.75 12.07 -17.03
C PHE A 17 6.15 10.61 -16.89
N SER A 18 6.64 10.26 -15.71
CA SER A 18 7.02 8.91 -15.32
C SER A 18 6.83 8.84 -13.81
N GLY A 19 6.07 7.86 -13.36
CA GLY A 19 5.81 7.67 -11.93
C GLY A 19 7.06 7.35 -11.12
N CYS A 20 6.82 7.15 -9.84
CA CYS A 20 7.83 6.79 -8.84
C CYS A 20 8.41 5.37 -9.04
N GLY A 21 9.09 5.10 -10.16
CA GLY A 21 9.84 3.86 -10.36
C GLY A 21 10.05 3.33 -11.78
N ASN A 22 10.52 4.13 -12.77
CA ASN A 22 11.16 3.51 -13.96
C ASN A 22 12.28 4.35 -14.64
N PRO A 23 13.54 3.86 -14.74
CA PRO A 23 14.62 4.57 -15.41
C PRO A 23 14.54 4.47 -16.95
N LEU A 24 14.16 5.56 -17.60
CA LEU A 24 13.83 5.63 -19.03
C LEU A 24 14.97 5.25 -20.01
N LEU A 25 14.58 4.53 -21.07
CA LEU A 25 15.36 4.37 -22.30
C LEU A 25 15.13 5.56 -23.28
N PRO A 26 16.09 5.89 -24.17
CA PRO A 26 16.05 7.14 -24.94
C PRO A 26 15.07 7.14 -26.12
N ALA A 27 14.31 8.24 -26.25
CA ALA A 27 13.29 8.44 -27.29
C ALA A 27 13.84 8.98 -28.64
N ASP A 28 13.10 8.72 -29.73
CA ASP A 28 13.22 9.38 -31.03
C ASP A 28 11.93 10.16 -31.38
N SER A 29 11.84 10.83 -32.53
CA SER A 29 11.27 12.18 -32.59
C SER A 29 10.40 12.54 -33.82
N GLN A 30 9.57 13.58 -33.64
CA GLN A 30 8.86 14.41 -34.64
C GLN A 30 7.61 13.87 -35.37
N ASN A 31 6.41 14.33 -34.98
CA ASN A 31 5.55 15.21 -35.82
C ASN A 31 4.34 15.79 -35.00
N PRO A 32 3.54 16.75 -35.54
CA PRO A 32 2.79 17.69 -34.71
C PRO A 32 1.25 17.55 -34.74
N ALA A 33 0.60 18.29 -33.84
CA ALA A 33 -0.79 18.12 -33.44
C ALA A 33 -1.88 18.65 -34.39
N SER A 34 -3.06 18.02 -34.29
CA SER A 34 -4.37 18.64 -34.40
C SER A 34 -5.29 17.99 -33.34
N GLY A 35 -6.29 18.65 -32.76
CA GLY A 35 -6.77 20.01 -33.03
C GLY A 35 -8.28 20.13 -32.81
N GLY A 36 -8.80 19.62 -31.69
CA GLY A 36 -10.22 19.62 -31.35
C GLY A 36 -10.43 19.59 -29.84
N THR A 37 -11.46 20.29 -29.36
CA THR A 37 -11.79 20.42 -27.94
C THR A 37 -12.86 19.40 -27.53
N THR A 38 -12.48 18.38 -26.78
CA THR A 38 -13.39 17.57 -25.99
C THR A 38 -13.89 18.35 -24.77
N PRO A 39 -15.07 18.01 -24.19
CA PRO A 39 -15.45 18.50 -22.87
C PRO A 39 -14.54 17.89 -21.80
N ALA A 40 -14.46 18.52 -20.63
CA ALA A 40 -13.68 17.98 -19.52
C ALA A 40 -14.24 16.63 -19.06
N ASN A 41 -13.39 15.60 -19.09
CA ASN A 41 -13.55 14.49 -18.17
C ASN A 41 -13.30 15.00 -16.75
N ASN A 42 -13.90 14.35 -15.76
CA ASN A 42 -13.40 14.45 -14.39
C ASN A 42 -12.22 13.48 -14.31
N ASP A 43 -11.01 14.00 -14.32
CA ASP A 43 -9.81 13.17 -14.18
C ASP A 43 -9.79 12.59 -12.75
N ILE A 44 -10.12 11.29 -12.65
CA ILE A 44 -9.98 10.51 -11.42
C ILE A 44 -8.53 10.08 -11.37
N THR A 45 -7.69 10.86 -10.69
CA THR A 45 -6.31 10.45 -10.40
C THR A 45 -6.34 9.24 -9.46
N TYR A 46 -5.94 8.07 -9.96
CA TYR A 46 -5.78 6.90 -9.11
C TYR A 46 -4.52 7.10 -8.28
N LEU A 47 -4.65 7.05 -6.95
CA LEU A 47 -3.55 7.18 -6.00
C LEU A 47 -3.18 5.80 -5.46
N GLY A 48 -1.90 5.46 -5.42
CA GLY A 48 -1.40 4.17 -4.96
C GLY A 48 -0.20 4.27 -4.04
N LEU A 49 0.02 3.22 -3.24
CA LEU A 49 1.12 3.17 -2.29
C LEU A 49 2.32 2.49 -2.94
N TRP A 50 3.42 3.22 -3.09
CA TRP A 50 4.74 2.67 -3.36
C TRP A 50 5.52 2.61 -2.05
N SER A 51 6.20 1.50 -1.79
CA SER A 51 6.90 1.24 -0.53
C SER A 51 8.39 1.03 -0.76
N SER A 52 9.20 1.64 0.10
CA SER A 52 10.66 1.48 0.15
C SER A 52 11.04 0.71 1.41
N ASN A 53 11.50 -0.52 1.23
CA ASN A 53 12.10 -1.38 2.27
C ASN A 53 13.60 -1.65 2.00
N PHE A 54 14.21 -0.93 1.04
CA PHE A 54 15.63 -0.98 0.72
C PHE A 54 16.21 -2.32 0.25
N GLU A 55 15.41 -3.38 0.11
CA GLU A 55 15.87 -4.71 -0.36
C GLU A 55 16.37 -4.72 -1.81
N ALA A 56 16.03 -3.69 -2.61
CA ALA A 56 16.60 -3.49 -3.95
C ALA A 56 18.10 -3.08 -3.91
N LEU A 57 18.61 -2.64 -2.75
CA LEU A 57 19.98 -2.17 -2.58
C LEU A 57 20.91 -3.32 -2.17
N SER A 58 21.81 -3.75 -3.06
CA SER A 58 22.65 -4.92 -2.80
C SER A 58 23.81 -4.62 -1.83
N LEU A 59 23.74 -5.21 -0.63
CA LEU A 59 24.83 -5.26 0.35
C LEU A 59 25.42 -6.68 0.47
N ALA A 60 26.57 -6.78 1.15
CA ALA A 60 27.01 -8.03 1.77
C ALA A 60 26.42 -8.12 3.19
N ALA A 61 26.29 -9.32 3.76
CA ALA A 61 25.87 -9.46 5.16
C ALA A 61 26.90 -8.82 6.13
N ASP A 62 26.40 -8.14 7.16
CA ASP A 62 27.18 -7.35 8.13
C ASP A 62 28.03 -6.26 7.45
N SER A 63 27.38 -5.43 6.62
CA SER A 63 28.02 -4.31 5.93
C SER A 63 27.09 -3.11 5.72
N HIS A 64 27.66 -2.03 5.18
CA HIS A 64 26.95 -0.80 4.84
C HIS A 64 27.53 -0.20 3.55
N TRP A 65 26.78 0.68 2.91
CA TRP A 65 27.25 1.55 1.82
C TRP A 65 27.64 2.94 2.36
N GLY A 66 28.37 3.72 1.56
CA GLY A 66 28.77 5.09 1.89
C GLY A 66 29.66 5.19 3.14
N GLY A 67 29.62 6.34 3.79
CA GLY A 67 30.37 6.64 5.01
C GLY A 67 31.66 7.42 4.74
N ALA A 68 32.46 7.65 5.80
CA ALA A 68 33.68 8.43 5.72
C ALA A 68 34.71 7.80 4.75
N GLY A 69 35.26 8.62 3.86
CA GLY A 69 36.25 8.20 2.86
C GLY A 69 35.69 7.37 1.70
N SER A 70 34.37 7.16 1.61
CA SER A 70 33.74 6.42 0.50
C SER A 70 33.81 7.18 -0.84
N GLY A 71 33.73 8.51 -0.78
CA GLY A 71 33.64 9.39 -1.95
C GLY A 71 32.23 9.54 -2.53
N GLU A 72 31.23 8.94 -1.89
CA GLU A 72 29.84 8.91 -2.35
C GLU A 72 29.11 10.25 -2.08
N THR A 73 28.06 10.52 -2.87
CA THR A 73 27.27 11.78 -2.81
C THR A 73 25.77 11.58 -2.58
N GLY A 74 25.28 10.35 -2.63
CA GLY A 74 23.87 10.00 -2.41
C GLY A 74 23.52 8.66 -3.04
N PHE A 75 22.38 8.11 -2.66
CA PHE A 75 21.80 6.90 -3.26
C PHE A 75 20.31 7.12 -3.54
N SER A 76 19.69 6.18 -4.23
CA SER A 76 18.24 6.18 -4.43
C SER A 76 17.68 4.78 -4.30
N ASP A 77 16.49 4.67 -3.71
CA ASP A 77 15.66 3.47 -3.79
C ASP A 77 14.32 3.86 -4.42
N GLY A 78 13.95 3.18 -5.52
CA GLY A 78 12.90 3.61 -6.46
C GLY A 78 12.93 5.11 -6.76
N ALA A 79 11.98 5.86 -6.16
CA ALA A 79 11.80 7.29 -6.35
C ALA A 79 12.35 8.18 -5.23
N LEU A 80 12.87 7.59 -4.15
CA LEU A 80 13.44 8.35 -3.03
C LEU A 80 14.93 8.57 -3.27
N SER A 81 15.33 9.83 -3.29
CA SER A 81 16.72 10.27 -3.38
C SER A 81 17.22 10.66 -1.99
N PHE A 82 18.31 10.05 -1.56
CA PHE A 82 18.90 10.24 -0.24
C PHE A 82 20.28 10.89 -0.35
N SER A 83 20.41 12.10 0.21
CA SER A 83 21.66 12.85 0.23
C SER A 83 22.77 12.14 1.01
N HIS A 84 24.02 12.16 0.53
CA HIS A 84 25.20 11.71 1.29
C HIS A 84 26.35 12.70 1.15
N THR A 85 27.10 12.93 2.23
CA THR A 85 28.32 13.75 2.21
C THR A 85 29.47 12.98 2.82
N SER A 86 30.36 12.44 1.98
CA SER A 86 31.60 11.77 2.42
C SER A 86 32.77 12.75 2.57
N GLY A 87 33.30 12.91 3.77
CA GLY A 87 34.61 13.50 4.05
C GLY A 87 35.65 12.44 4.47
N ASP A 88 36.94 12.82 4.53
CA ASP A 88 38.07 11.90 4.82
C ASP A 88 37.92 11.10 6.15
N PHE A 89 37.25 11.69 7.15
CA PHE A 89 37.15 11.14 8.52
C PHE A 89 35.74 11.23 9.13
N SER A 90 34.76 11.70 8.37
CA SER A 90 33.39 11.96 8.82
C SER A 90 32.43 11.88 7.64
N TRP A 91 31.15 11.66 7.90
CA TRP A 91 30.10 11.73 6.89
C TRP A 91 28.82 12.34 7.48
N SER A 92 27.90 12.73 6.61
CA SER A 92 26.53 13.12 6.98
C SER A 92 25.54 12.76 5.87
N GLY A 93 24.24 12.92 6.15
CA GLY A 93 23.17 12.52 5.25
C GLY A 93 22.76 11.10 5.59
N PHE A 94 22.61 10.24 4.58
CA PHE A 94 22.04 8.91 4.73
C PHE A 94 22.98 7.82 4.18
N ALA A 95 22.94 6.63 4.76
CA ALA A 95 23.67 5.44 4.30
C ALA A 95 22.83 4.19 4.57
N TYR A 96 22.71 3.27 3.62
CA TYR A 96 22.03 1.99 3.86
C TYR A 96 22.97 0.93 4.44
N SER A 97 22.42 0.07 5.30
CA SER A 97 23.14 -0.88 6.16
C SER A 97 22.29 -2.12 6.44
N ASN A 98 22.94 -3.24 6.76
CA ASN A 98 22.32 -4.43 7.34
C ASN A 98 23.04 -4.90 8.63
N MET A 99 23.78 -3.99 9.28
CA MET A 99 24.56 -4.28 10.48
C MET A 99 23.70 -4.37 11.75
N THR A 100 23.94 -5.41 12.55
CA THR A 100 23.03 -5.86 13.63
C THR A 100 23.68 -5.89 15.03
N ASP A 101 24.86 -5.28 15.20
CA ASP A 101 25.54 -5.23 16.50
C ASP A 101 24.84 -4.23 17.45
N THR A 102 24.16 -4.76 18.47
CA THR A 102 23.52 -4.02 19.56
C THR A 102 24.30 -4.01 20.88
N ALA A 103 25.54 -4.51 20.88
CA ALA A 103 26.39 -4.63 22.06
C ALA A 103 27.61 -3.69 22.05
N THR A 104 28.14 -3.32 20.88
CA THR A 104 29.32 -2.44 20.77
C THR A 104 28.92 -0.96 20.85
N ALA A 105 29.38 -0.27 21.90
CA ALA A 105 29.13 1.17 22.09
C ALA A 105 30.11 2.07 21.33
N GLY A 106 29.65 3.28 21.00
CA GLY A 106 30.45 4.36 20.41
C GLY A 106 30.52 4.35 18.87
N ALA A 107 31.05 5.44 18.31
CA ALA A 107 30.99 5.78 16.88
C ALA A 107 31.63 4.76 15.91
N GLY A 108 32.37 3.75 16.40
CA GLY A 108 32.78 2.61 15.58
C GLY A 108 31.60 1.75 15.11
N ASN A 109 30.48 1.78 15.84
CA ASN A 109 29.25 1.03 15.55
C ASN A 109 28.09 1.95 15.11
N GLN A 110 28.42 3.04 14.39
CA GLN A 110 27.45 4.04 13.92
C GLN A 110 26.47 3.53 12.85
N PHE A 111 26.74 2.38 12.24
CA PHE A 111 25.92 1.81 11.14
C PHE A 111 24.95 0.70 11.58
N SER A 112 24.99 0.28 12.86
CA SER A 112 24.06 -0.75 13.36
C SER A 112 22.78 -0.15 13.93
N VAL A 113 21.67 -0.85 13.67
CA VAL A 113 20.34 -0.56 14.21
C VAL A 113 20.15 -1.15 15.61
N TYR A 114 19.37 -0.49 16.47
CA TYR A 114 18.89 -1.06 17.73
C TYR A 114 17.39 -1.37 17.65
N SER A 115 17.07 -2.57 17.16
CA SER A 115 15.73 -3.18 17.19
C SER A 115 15.79 -4.53 17.90
N GLN A 116 15.02 -4.73 18.97
CA GLN A 116 14.94 -6.04 19.64
C GLN A 116 14.08 -7.03 18.85
N GLY A 117 13.03 -6.57 18.17
CA GLY A 117 12.11 -7.39 17.37
C GLY A 117 12.75 -7.95 16.10
N ALA A 118 13.42 -7.12 15.28
CA ALA A 118 14.10 -7.56 14.07
C ALA A 118 15.20 -8.58 14.40
N LEU A 119 15.99 -8.33 15.45
CA LEU A 119 17.00 -9.29 15.93
C LEU A 119 16.41 -10.61 16.43
N ALA A 120 15.14 -10.63 16.87
CA ALA A 120 14.44 -11.86 17.24
C ALA A 120 13.90 -12.63 16.02
N ALA A 121 13.61 -11.95 14.91
CA ALA A 121 13.33 -12.56 13.61
C ALA A 121 14.61 -13.04 12.90
N GLY A 122 15.73 -12.36 13.14
CA GLY A 122 17.06 -12.69 12.61
C GLY A 122 17.61 -11.68 11.59
N ASN A 123 16.98 -10.51 11.48
CA ASN A 123 17.29 -9.43 10.54
C ASN A 123 17.50 -8.10 11.29
N GLY A 124 17.54 -6.98 10.56
CA GLY A 124 17.77 -5.64 11.14
C GLY A 124 16.66 -4.62 10.81
N GLY A 125 16.05 -4.72 9.63
CA GLY A 125 14.99 -3.81 9.19
C GLY A 125 13.61 -4.16 9.74
N HIS A 126 12.60 -3.47 9.22
CA HIS A 126 11.19 -3.61 9.57
C HIS A 126 10.44 -4.52 8.59
N ALA A 127 9.44 -5.27 9.06
CA ALA A 127 8.67 -6.22 8.25
C ALA A 127 9.57 -7.23 7.48
N ASP A 128 10.59 -7.73 8.18
CA ASP A 128 11.56 -8.74 7.75
C ASP A 128 12.58 -8.36 6.65
N SER A 129 12.79 -7.07 6.35
CA SER A 129 13.92 -6.59 5.53
C SER A 129 15.29 -6.86 6.18
N GLU A 130 16.30 -7.21 5.37
CA GLU A 130 17.69 -7.27 5.81
C GLU A 130 18.29 -5.86 5.89
N ASN A 131 17.93 -4.99 4.94
CA ASN A 131 18.44 -3.63 4.80
C ASN A 131 17.57 -2.58 5.52
N PHE A 132 18.22 -1.50 5.95
CA PHE A 132 17.59 -0.28 6.48
C PHE A 132 18.50 0.93 6.21
N VAL A 133 18.03 2.15 6.47
CA VAL A 133 18.81 3.38 6.28
C VAL A 133 19.21 4.00 7.62
N ILE A 134 20.49 4.36 7.75
CA ILE A 134 21.04 5.17 8.82
C ILE A 134 21.12 6.62 8.38
N ALA A 135 20.53 7.52 9.16
CA ALA A 135 20.66 8.96 9.01
C ALA A 135 21.68 9.53 10.00
N SER A 136 22.53 10.45 9.53
CA SER A 136 23.58 11.14 10.30
C SER A 136 23.39 12.65 10.17
N ILE A 137 22.91 13.26 11.26
CA ILE A 137 22.63 14.71 11.36
C ILE A 137 23.87 15.42 11.93
N PRO A 138 24.58 16.24 11.14
CA PRO A 138 25.79 16.92 11.59
C PRO A 138 25.46 18.25 12.29
N LEU A 139 26.38 18.74 13.11
CA LEU A 139 26.31 20.08 13.70
C LEU A 139 27.08 21.09 12.84
N ASP A 140 26.67 22.36 12.82
CA ASP A 140 27.37 23.42 12.07
C ASP A 140 28.66 23.91 12.76
N TRP A 141 29.70 23.08 12.62
CA TRP A 141 31.09 23.40 12.94
C TRP A 141 31.73 24.40 11.97
N ALA A 142 31.14 24.62 10.78
CA ALA A 142 31.75 25.45 9.73
C ALA A 142 31.50 26.95 9.97
N ASN A 143 30.28 27.31 10.36
CA ASN A 143 29.92 28.65 10.80
C ASN A 143 30.06 28.84 12.33
N GLY A 144 30.17 27.73 13.09
CA GLY A 144 30.43 27.75 14.52
C GLY A 144 29.21 28.12 15.36
N THR A 145 28.00 27.83 14.86
CA THR A 145 26.78 27.90 15.67
C THR A 145 26.52 26.59 16.42
N TYR A 146 27.01 25.47 15.87
CA TYR A 146 26.80 24.10 16.36
C TYR A 146 25.32 23.67 16.39
N ASP A 147 24.46 24.36 15.64
CA ASP A 147 23.09 23.92 15.40
C ASP A 147 23.09 22.64 14.53
N PRO A 148 22.15 21.70 14.75
CA PRO A 148 21.92 20.56 13.86
C PRO A 148 21.51 21.03 12.45
N ILE A 149 22.22 20.55 11.42
CA ILE A 149 21.93 20.84 10.01
C ILE A 149 20.95 19.77 9.49
N PRO A 150 19.71 20.12 9.10
CA PRO A 150 18.76 19.14 8.58
C PRO A 150 19.31 18.42 7.35
N GLN A 151 19.11 17.10 7.28
CA GLN A 151 19.47 16.29 6.11
C GLN A 151 18.21 15.94 5.31
N PHE A 152 18.32 15.89 3.99
CA PHE A 152 17.18 15.83 3.08
C PHE A 152 17.05 14.50 2.33
N MET A 153 15.80 14.05 2.25
CA MET A 153 15.30 13.02 1.33
C MET A 153 14.36 13.71 0.34
N GLU A 154 14.53 13.47 -0.96
CA GLU A 154 13.82 14.15 -2.05
C GLU A 154 13.09 13.12 -2.93
N LEU A 155 11.92 13.48 -3.47
CA LEU A 155 11.17 12.67 -4.44
C LEU A 155 11.65 12.99 -5.86
N SER A 156 12.03 11.95 -6.61
CA SER A 156 12.82 12.08 -7.84
C SER A 156 12.11 12.74 -9.02
N ASP A 157 10.77 12.80 -9.00
CA ASP A 157 9.95 13.46 -10.02
C ASP A 157 9.64 14.94 -9.69
N VAL A 158 10.05 15.41 -8.51
CA VAL A 158 9.84 16.77 -7.98
C VAL A 158 8.35 17.18 -7.96
N GLN A 159 7.43 16.21 -7.94
CA GLN A 159 6.03 16.45 -7.60
C GLN A 159 5.83 16.39 -6.08
N ALA A 160 4.69 16.90 -5.61
CA ALA A 160 4.29 16.75 -4.22
C ALA A 160 3.42 15.49 -4.07
N HIS A 161 3.82 14.58 -3.17
CA HIS A 161 3.14 13.31 -2.88
C HIS A 161 2.81 13.23 -1.40
N GLU A 162 1.67 12.66 -1.01
CA GLU A 162 1.43 12.34 0.41
C GLU A 162 2.38 11.20 0.82
N ILE A 163 3.11 11.34 1.92
CA ILE A 163 3.84 10.22 2.53
C ILE A 163 3.04 9.79 3.76
N GLN A 164 2.61 8.53 3.81
CA GLN A 164 1.71 8.04 4.86
C GLN A 164 2.44 7.65 6.13
N GLU A 165 3.52 6.89 6.01
CA GLU A 165 4.28 6.42 7.16
C GLU A 165 5.75 6.14 6.84
N ILE A 166 6.54 6.14 7.91
CA ILE A 166 7.94 5.73 7.98
C ILE A 166 8.16 5.01 9.30
N TYR A 167 9.02 4.00 9.34
CA TYR A 167 9.40 3.32 10.57
C TYR A 167 10.74 3.86 11.03
N ILE A 168 10.85 4.17 12.33
CA ILE A 168 12.02 4.82 12.93
C ILE A 168 12.46 4.04 14.17
N THR A 169 13.77 3.90 14.38
CA THR A 169 14.34 3.49 15.68
C THR A 169 15.71 4.15 15.91
N ASN A 170 16.30 3.94 17.08
CA ASN A 170 17.65 4.39 17.40
C ASN A 170 18.73 3.52 16.70
N THR A 171 19.87 4.14 16.39
CA THR A 171 21.11 3.38 16.13
C THR A 171 21.68 2.83 17.43
N THR A 172 22.46 1.73 17.37
CA THR A 172 23.15 1.21 18.56
C THR A 172 24.05 2.26 19.21
N ASN A 173 24.72 3.08 18.40
CA ASN A 173 25.58 4.17 18.89
C ASN A 173 24.78 5.20 19.72
N ALA A 174 23.66 5.71 19.20
CA ALA A 174 22.81 6.65 19.93
C ALA A 174 22.13 6.01 21.15
N TYR A 175 21.59 4.78 20.99
CA TYR A 175 20.91 4.04 22.03
C TYR A 175 21.82 3.78 23.25
N LEU A 176 23.01 3.21 23.03
CA LEU A 176 23.95 2.89 24.11
C LEU A 176 24.54 4.17 24.74
N SER A 177 24.77 5.22 23.94
CA SER A 177 25.20 6.53 24.45
C SER A 177 24.18 7.13 25.43
N MET A 178 22.89 7.16 25.07
CA MET A 178 21.82 7.61 25.99
C MET A 178 21.69 6.70 27.22
N LYS A 179 21.78 5.38 27.04
CA LYS A 179 21.53 4.38 28.08
C LYS A 179 22.62 4.29 29.16
N ASP A 180 23.88 4.32 28.74
CA ASP A 180 25.04 4.07 29.61
C ASP A 180 25.95 5.30 29.78
N GLY A 181 25.85 6.30 28.89
CA GLY A 181 26.77 7.44 28.79
C GLY A 181 28.10 7.10 28.10
N ASP A 182 28.83 8.11 27.64
CA ASP A 182 30.15 7.91 27.03
C ASP A 182 31.19 8.98 27.45
N ALA A 183 32.14 9.31 26.56
CA ALA A 183 33.19 10.30 26.81
C ALA A 183 32.75 11.76 26.52
N PHE A 184 31.59 11.93 25.89
CA PHE A 184 31.00 13.21 25.48
C PHE A 184 29.57 13.34 26.02
N ALA A 185 28.73 12.31 25.83
CA ALA A 185 27.33 12.30 26.24
C ALA A 185 27.15 11.77 27.67
N LYS A 186 26.13 12.30 28.37
CA LYS A 186 25.71 11.84 29.69
C LYS A 186 24.65 10.74 29.55
N LYS A 187 24.62 9.84 30.54
CA LYS A 187 23.50 8.89 30.68
C LYS A 187 22.17 9.63 30.93
N PHE A 188 21.13 9.24 30.21
CA PHE A 188 19.77 9.73 30.36
C PHE A 188 19.14 9.23 31.67
N GLY A 189 18.36 10.09 32.31
CA GLY A 189 17.88 9.90 33.68
C GLY A 189 18.98 10.06 34.75
N GLY A 190 20.24 10.30 34.37
CA GLY A 190 21.36 10.46 35.30
C GLY A 190 21.71 9.18 36.06
N GLU A 191 22.31 9.32 37.26
CA GLU A 191 22.70 8.17 38.08
C GLU A 191 21.51 7.44 38.72
N ASP A 192 20.42 8.13 39.07
CA ASP A 192 19.29 7.59 39.84
C ASP A 192 17.96 7.46 39.08
N GLY A 193 17.88 7.89 37.82
CA GLY A 193 16.67 7.84 37.01
C GLY A 193 15.72 9.01 37.30
N SER A 194 16.24 10.23 37.49
CA SER A 194 15.47 11.44 37.77
C SER A 194 15.86 12.71 36.99
N ASP A 195 16.93 12.69 36.17
CA ASP A 195 17.21 13.78 35.23
C ASP A 195 16.16 13.79 34.09
N PRO A 196 15.46 14.92 33.83
CA PRO A 196 14.42 15.00 32.81
C PRO A 196 14.99 15.15 31.39
N ASP A 197 15.52 14.04 30.87
CA ASP A 197 16.16 13.96 29.55
C ASP A 197 15.21 13.65 28.39
N TRP A 198 15.64 13.93 27.17
CA TRP A 198 14.92 13.59 25.94
C TRP A 198 15.83 13.64 24.70
N PHE A 199 15.44 12.91 23.66
CA PHE A 199 16.03 12.94 22.32
C PHE A 199 14.89 12.97 21.30
N LEU A 200 14.90 13.95 20.40
CA LEU A 200 13.77 14.31 19.54
C LEU A 200 14.20 14.34 18.08
N LEU A 201 13.53 13.54 17.26
CA LEU A 201 13.53 13.63 15.81
C LEU A 201 12.41 14.58 15.37
N THR A 202 12.77 15.60 14.61
CA THR A 202 11.84 16.50 13.93
C THR A 202 11.89 16.21 12.43
N ILE A 203 10.73 15.86 11.86
CA ILE A 203 10.54 15.60 10.42
C ILE A 203 9.70 16.76 9.86
N LYS A 204 10.16 17.40 8.78
CA LYS A 204 9.46 18.50 8.11
C LYS A 204 9.20 18.17 6.66
N GLY A 205 7.98 18.45 6.21
CA GLY A 205 7.58 18.36 4.81
C GLY A 205 7.76 19.67 4.07
N TYR A 206 8.16 19.62 2.80
CA TYR A 206 8.29 20.78 1.92
C TYR A 206 7.59 20.54 0.57
N ASP A 207 6.94 21.57 0.02
CA ASP A 207 6.34 21.53 -1.31
C ASP A 207 7.39 21.65 -2.43
N ALA A 208 6.98 21.48 -3.68
CA ALA A 208 7.84 21.64 -4.87
C ALA A 208 8.33 23.09 -5.13
N ASN A 209 8.14 24.01 -4.18
CA ASN A 209 8.63 25.40 -4.20
C ASN A 209 9.42 25.74 -2.91
N ASP A 210 9.91 24.74 -2.17
CA ASP A 210 10.63 24.84 -0.90
C ASP A 210 9.84 25.45 0.28
N ASN A 211 8.50 25.48 0.22
CA ASN A 211 7.66 25.94 1.35
C ASN A 211 7.41 24.80 2.34
N GLU A 212 7.64 25.03 3.64
CA GLU A 212 7.30 24.08 4.70
C GLU A 212 5.78 23.84 4.75
N THR A 213 5.35 22.58 4.59
CA THR A 213 3.94 22.17 4.59
C THR A 213 3.45 21.76 5.99
N GLY A 214 4.32 21.13 6.77
CA GLY A 214 4.02 20.62 8.10
C GLY A 214 5.27 20.17 8.88
N THR A 215 5.06 19.77 10.13
CA THR A 215 6.10 19.19 11.01
C THR A 215 5.50 18.03 11.80
N VAL A 216 6.23 16.92 11.88
CA VAL A 216 5.96 15.76 12.75
C VAL A 216 7.14 15.57 13.70
N GLU A 217 6.86 15.15 14.93
CA GLU A 217 7.84 15.01 16.01
C GLU A 217 7.78 13.60 16.64
N LEU A 218 8.92 12.93 16.76
CA LEU A 218 9.07 11.66 17.46
C LEU A 218 10.15 11.78 18.54
N TYR A 219 9.79 11.50 19.80
CA TYR A 219 10.77 11.33 20.86
C TYR A 219 11.40 9.94 20.75
N LEU A 220 12.67 9.90 20.34
CA LEU A 220 13.51 8.70 20.32
C LEU A 220 13.91 8.25 21.74
N ALA A 221 13.84 9.17 22.70
CA ALA A 221 13.86 8.91 24.14
C ALA A 221 13.12 10.03 24.89
N ASP A 222 12.47 9.69 26.00
CA ASP A 222 11.82 10.64 26.91
C ASP A 222 11.87 10.15 28.36
N PHE A 223 12.49 10.95 29.23
CA PHE A 223 12.67 10.74 30.67
C PHE A 223 11.99 11.85 31.50
N ARG A 224 11.01 12.57 30.91
CA ARG A 224 10.33 13.71 31.55
C ARG A 224 9.08 13.28 32.33
N PHE A 225 8.84 11.99 32.53
CA PHE A 225 7.64 11.49 33.21
C PHE A 225 7.70 11.71 34.72
N ALA A 226 6.53 11.79 35.35
CA ALA A 226 6.41 11.93 36.81
C ALA A 226 6.60 10.60 37.58
N ASP A 227 6.69 9.49 36.84
CA ASP A 227 7.03 8.15 37.31
C ASP A 227 8.03 7.57 36.32
N SER A 228 9.29 7.42 36.73
CA SER A 228 10.38 6.94 35.87
C SER A 228 10.25 5.46 35.47
N GLY A 229 9.25 4.74 35.97
CA GLY A 229 8.77 3.50 35.37
C GLY A 229 8.09 3.68 34.01
N SER A 230 7.88 4.93 33.56
CA SER A 230 7.34 5.29 32.24
C SER A 230 8.40 5.84 31.27
N ASP A 231 9.63 6.05 31.74
CA ASP A 231 10.72 6.58 30.91
C ASP A 231 11.18 5.56 29.87
N TYR A 232 11.55 6.01 28.67
CA TYR A 232 11.94 5.12 27.59
C TYR A 232 13.07 5.68 26.70
N ILE A 233 13.78 4.74 26.08
CA ILE A 233 14.56 4.94 24.86
C ILE A 233 13.96 3.94 23.86
N ILE A 234 13.60 4.37 22.66
CA ILE A 234 13.03 3.47 21.64
C ILE A 234 14.07 2.39 21.29
N ASP A 235 13.71 1.12 21.51
CA ASP A 235 14.53 -0.06 21.24
C ASP A 235 13.94 -0.99 20.16
N ASP A 236 12.95 -0.50 19.40
CA ASP A 236 12.34 -1.22 18.28
C ASP A 236 11.71 -0.30 17.23
N TRP A 237 11.43 -0.86 16.05
CA TRP A 237 10.85 -0.13 14.91
C TRP A 237 9.49 0.48 15.24
N THR A 238 9.44 1.81 15.28
CA THR A 238 8.26 2.59 15.65
C THR A 238 7.66 3.27 14.43
N ARG A 239 6.40 2.94 14.10
CA ARG A 239 5.62 3.59 13.03
C ARG A 239 5.39 5.06 13.35
N VAL A 240 5.78 5.95 12.44
CA VAL A 240 5.46 7.38 12.46
C VAL A 240 4.45 7.69 11.36
N ASP A 241 3.34 8.32 11.73
CA ASP A 241 2.33 8.83 10.79
C ASP A 241 2.83 10.16 10.19
N LEU A 242 3.00 10.19 8.87
CA LEU A 242 3.47 11.35 8.12
C LEU A 242 2.35 12.06 7.35
N SER A 243 1.13 11.52 7.33
CA SER A 243 -0.03 12.17 6.70
C SER A 243 -0.32 13.61 7.19
N PRO A 244 0.03 14.05 8.43
CA PRO A 244 -0.08 15.46 8.83
C PRO A 244 0.84 16.43 8.09
N LEU A 245 1.80 15.95 7.29
CA LEU A 245 2.65 16.78 6.42
C LEU A 245 1.96 17.17 5.10
N GLY A 246 0.89 16.47 4.71
CA GLY A 246 0.23 16.64 3.41
C GLY A 246 1.10 16.18 2.24
N GLU A 247 0.87 16.76 1.06
CA GLU A 247 1.66 16.51 -0.15
C GLU A 247 3.03 17.20 -0.05
N VAL A 248 4.12 16.43 -0.21
CA VAL A 248 5.51 16.89 -0.07
C VAL A 248 6.37 16.45 -1.26
N ALA A 249 7.32 17.29 -1.67
CA ALA A 249 8.37 16.95 -2.65
C ALA A 249 9.69 16.56 -1.96
N SER A 250 9.89 16.96 -0.69
CA SER A 250 11.02 16.50 0.13
C SER A 250 10.67 16.46 1.62
N LEU A 251 11.42 15.64 2.36
CA LEU A 251 11.46 15.63 3.82
C LEU A 251 12.84 16.11 4.30
N SER A 252 12.85 17.01 5.28
CA SER A 252 14.06 17.29 6.07
C SER A 252 13.96 16.64 7.45
N PHE A 253 15.05 16.02 7.88
CA PHE A 253 15.17 15.37 9.18
C PHE A 253 16.20 16.12 10.04
N SER A 254 15.87 16.39 11.30
CA SER A 254 16.80 17.01 12.26
C SER A 254 16.64 16.40 13.66
N LEU A 255 17.72 16.38 14.42
CA LEU A 255 17.77 15.79 15.77
C LEU A 255 18.13 16.86 16.81
N SER A 256 17.51 16.78 17.99
CA SER A 256 17.85 17.62 19.15
C SER A 256 17.74 16.84 20.46
N SER A 257 18.43 17.28 21.51
CA SER A 257 18.50 16.56 22.80
C SER A 257 18.61 17.48 24.02
N SER A 258 18.12 17.00 25.16
CA SER A 258 18.43 17.58 26.48
C SER A 258 19.92 17.65 26.77
N ASP A 259 20.70 16.67 26.31
CA ASP A 259 22.14 16.63 26.49
C ASP A 259 22.86 17.41 25.39
N SER A 260 22.92 18.72 25.60
CA SER A 260 23.60 19.70 24.76
C SER A 260 24.45 20.65 25.62
N GLY A 261 25.59 21.11 25.09
CA GLY A 261 26.52 22.01 25.76
C GLY A 261 27.01 23.17 24.89
N ASP A 262 28.14 23.78 25.27
CA ASP A 262 28.77 24.92 24.57
C ASP A 262 29.15 24.65 23.09
N TRP A 263 29.09 23.39 22.65
CA TRP A 263 29.49 22.90 21.32
C TRP A 263 28.36 22.17 20.59
N GLY A 264 27.10 22.46 20.97
CA GLY A 264 25.91 21.80 20.42
C GLY A 264 25.54 20.51 21.16
N MET A 265 24.89 19.59 20.46
CA MET A 265 24.39 18.33 21.02
C MET A 265 25.52 17.34 21.32
N ASN A 266 25.51 16.75 22.52
CA ASN A 266 26.48 15.71 22.92
C ASN A 266 26.00 14.32 22.47
N THR A 267 24.69 14.05 22.57
CA THR A 267 24.04 12.82 22.09
C THR A 267 24.38 12.55 20.62
N PRO A 268 24.79 11.33 20.22
CA PRO A 268 25.12 11.03 18.83
C PRO A 268 23.93 11.29 17.90
N GLY A 269 24.13 12.16 16.90
CA GLY A 269 23.12 12.57 15.92
C GLY A 269 22.75 11.49 14.88
N TYR A 270 22.43 10.27 15.32
CA TYR A 270 22.20 9.11 14.45
C TYR A 270 20.89 8.38 14.77
N PHE A 271 20.00 8.25 13.79
CA PHE A 271 18.79 7.41 13.86
C PHE A 271 18.73 6.45 12.67
N ALA A 272 17.90 5.40 12.79
CA ALA A 272 17.62 4.46 11.72
C ALA A 272 16.19 4.66 11.20
N LEU A 273 15.99 4.49 9.89
CA LEU A 273 14.70 4.57 9.21
C LEU A 273 14.51 3.38 8.24
N ASP A 274 13.26 2.97 8.06
CA ASP A 274 12.86 1.90 7.14
C ASP A 274 11.38 2.05 6.72
N SER A 275 10.92 1.25 5.75
CA SER A 275 9.51 1.07 5.37
C SER A 275 8.78 2.39 5.11
N ILE A 276 9.27 3.16 4.13
CA ILE A 276 8.66 4.43 3.73
C ILE A 276 7.54 4.16 2.73
N ASN A 277 6.33 4.61 3.06
CA ASN A 277 5.14 4.43 2.22
C ASN A 277 4.70 5.76 1.59
N VAL A 278 4.94 5.92 0.28
CA VAL A 278 4.60 7.10 -0.52
C VAL A 278 3.29 6.85 -1.27
N VAL A 279 2.34 7.76 -1.15
CA VAL A 279 1.12 7.81 -1.95
C VAL A 279 1.41 8.56 -3.24
N CYS A 280 1.87 7.81 -4.23
CA CYS A 280 2.06 8.30 -5.57
C CYS A 280 0.72 8.42 -6.30
N PRO A 281 0.58 9.33 -7.28
CA PRO A 281 -0.25 9.04 -8.44
C PRO A 281 0.21 7.70 -9.03
N VAL A 282 -0.73 6.80 -9.31
CA VAL A 282 -0.45 5.63 -10.15
C VAL A 282 -0.27 6.14 -11.57
N ASP A 283 0.93 6.63 -11.86
CA ASP A 283 1.35 6.96 -13.21
C ASP A 283 1.25 5.67 -14.04
N SER A 284 0.28 5.65 -14.95
CA SER A 284 -0.11 4.40 -15.59
C SER A 284 0.88 4.03 -16.70
N GLU A 285 2.00 3.42 -16.32
CA GLU A 285 2.73 2.53 -17.23
C GLU A 285 1.82 1.35 -17.60
N GLN A 286 1.03 1.58 -18.65
CA GLN A 286 0.23 0.63 -19.39
C GLN A 286 -0.57 -0.38 -18.55
N ILE A 287 -1.73 0.04 -18.03
CA ILE A 287 -2.85 -0.89 -17.95
C ILE A 287 -4.06 -0.31 -18.67
N ALA A 288 -4.28 -0.76 -19.90
CA ALA A 288 -5.61 -0.79 -20.49
C ALA A 288 -6.40 -1.91 -19.80
N ALA A 289 -6.83 -1.63 -18.56
CA ALA A 289 -7.38 -2.61 -17.62
C ALA A 289 -8.87 -2.82 -17.87
N PRO A 290 -9.38 -4.06 -17.90
CA PRO A 290 -10.82 -4.29 -17.87
C PRO A 290 -11.40 -3.66 -16.60
N GLN A 291 -12.36 -2.76 -16.71
CA GLN A 291 -13.02 -2.15 -15.54
C GLN A 291 -14.05 -3.08 -14.89
N VAL A 292 -13.83 -4.39 -15.00
CA VAL A 292 -14.66 -5.48 -14.46
C VAL A 292 -13.70 -6.52 -13.89
N TYR A 293 -13.83 -6.80 -12.59
CA TYR A 293 -12.91 -7.60 -11.81
C TYR A 293 -13.66 -8.77 -11.14
N SER A 294 -13.93 -9.80 -11.94
CA SER A 294 -14.58 -11.07 -11.56
C SER A 294 -14.34 -12.07 -12.68
N ASP A 295 -13.89 -13.27 -12.35
CA ASP A 295 -13.61 -14.30 -13.36
C ASP A 295 -14.89 -14.83 -14.01
N GLU A 296 -16.03 -14.84 -13.30
CA GLU A 296 -17.35 -15.09 -13.90
C GLU A 296 -18.06 -13.77 -14.22
N ILE A 297 -18.50 -13.61 -15.48
CA ILE A 297 -19.24 -12.43 -15.97
C ILE A 297 -20.39 -12.84 -16.90
N PRO A 298 -21.49 -12.06 -16.99
CA PRO A 298 -22.64 -12.42 -17.80
C PRO A 298 -22.40 -12.21 -19.31
N THR A 299 -23.10 -12.96 -20.17
CA THR A 299 -23.15 -12.67 -21.62
C THR A 299 -23.74 -11.28 -21.89
N ASN A 300 -23.22 -10.62 -22.92
CA ASN A 300 -23.46 -9.21 -23.27
C ASN A 300 -22.80 -8.21 -22.29
N THR A 301 -21.81 -8.63 -21.48
CA THR A 301 -20.96 -7.70 -20.73
C THR A 301 -20.13 -6.86 -21.69
N LEU A 302 -20.20 -5.53 -21.54
CA LEU A 302 -19.26 -4.60 -22.17
C LEU A 302 -18.09 -4.41 -21.21
N VAL A 303 -16.95 -4.98 -21.55
CA VAL A 303 -15.69 -4.76 -20.84
C VAL A 303 -15.09 -3.46 -21.37
N GLU A 304 -15.12 -2.39 -20.58
CA GLU A 304 -14.46 -1.13 -20.90
C GLU A 304 -13.01 -1.16 -20.40
N PHE A 305 -12.09 -0.54 -21.15
CA PHE A 305 -10.67 -0.48 -20.84
C PHE A 305 -10.25 0.98 -20.62
N ALA A 306 -9.97 1.34 -19.36
CA ALA A 306 -9.48 2.67 -19.04
C ALA A 306 -8.02 2.83 -19.47
N ASN A 307 -7.63 3.98 -20.02
CA ASN A 307 -6.23 4.34 -20.27
C ASN A 307 -6.00 5.82 -19.96
N GLN A 308 -5.22 6.10 -18.92
CA GLN A 308 -5.00 7.46 -18.42
C GLN A 308 -3.99 8.26 -19.28
N SER A 309 -3.18 7.58 -20.11
CA SER A 309 -2.26 8.24 -21.05
C SER A 309 -2.95 8.92 -22.26
N GLY A 310 -4.22 8.61 -22.50
CA GLY A 310 -4.93 9.03 -23.72
C GLY A 310 -4.46 8.36 -25.02
N GLU A 311 -3.58 7.35 -24.93
CA GLU A 311 -3.11 6.58 -26.09
C GLU A 311 -4.17 5.64 -26.67
N ASN A 312 -3.96 5.28 -27.94
CA ASN A 312 -4.75 4.27 -28.64
C ASN A 312 -4.59 2.89 -27.95
N ILE A 313 -5.68 2.34 -27.44
CA ILE A 313 -5.74 1.00 -26.88
C ILE A 313 -5.95 -0.02 -28.02
N TYR A 314 -5.15 -1.08 -28.02
CA TYR A 314 -5.44 -2.30 -28.77
C TYR A 314 -5.92 -3.37 -27.80
N VAL A 315 -7.08 -3.97 -28.11
CA VAL A 315 -7.65 -5.12 -27.41
C VAL A 315 -7.63 -6.31 -28.36
N GLY A 316 -7.31 -7.49 -27.84
CA GLY A 316 -7.43 -8.76 -28.54
C GLY A 316 -7.99 -9.83 -27.63
N THR A 317 -8.44 -10.94 -28.23
CA THR A 317 -8.97 -12.10 -27.50
C THR A 317 -8.39 -13.39 -28.03
N SER A 318 -8.38 -14.43 -27.21
CA SER A 318 -8.34 -15.83 -27.64
C SER A 318 -9.27 -16.67 -26.75
N THR A 319 -9.70 -17.84 -27.23
CA THR A 319 -10.42 -18.84 -26.42
C THR A 319 -9.52 -19.99 -25.96
N ASP A 320 -8.20 -19.88 -26.20
CA ASP A 320 -7.17 -20.70 -25.55
C ASP A 320 -6.56 -19.91 -24.39
N LEU A 321 -6.86 -20.32 -23.15
CA LEU A 321 -6.30 -19.69 -21.94
C LEU A 321 -4.77 -19.86 -21.85
N ALA A 322 -4.20 -20.89 -22.51
CA ALA A 322 -2.75 -21.07 -22.59
C ALA A 322 -2.08 -20.17 -23.64
N ALA A 323 -2.84 -19.34 -24.38
CA ALA A 323 -2.29 -18.41 -25.35
C ALA A 323 -1.44 -17.31 -24.68
N SER A 324 -0.36 -16.91 -25.37
CA SER A 324 0.50 -15.77 -25.00
C SER A 324 0.30 -14.54 -25.91
N THR A 325 -0.61 -14.63 -26.88
CA THR A 325 -0.99 -13.58 -27.83
C THR A 325 -2.45 -13.79 -28.27
N PRO A 326 -3.22 -12.73 -28.56
CA PRO A 326 -4.58 -12.88 -29.07
C PRO A 326 -4.63 -13.39 -30.51
N ASP A 327 -5.80 -13.92 -30.90
CA ASP A 327 -6.12 -14.37 -32.27
C ASP A 327 -6.07 -13.21 -33.28
N SER A 328 -6.42 -12.01 -32.84
CA SER A 328 -6.29 -10.76 -33.59
C SER A 328 -6.32 -9.53 -32.68
N TRP A 329 -5.79 -8.40 -33.17
CA TRP A 329 -5.77 -7.11 -32.47
C TRP A 329 -6.76 -6.12 -33.09
N THR A 330 -7.57 -5.47 -32.26
CA THR A 330 -8.53 -4.41 -32.63
C THR A 330 -8.19 -3.12 -31.89
N LEU A 331 -8.15 -2.00 -32.60
CA LEU A 331 -8.06 -0.66 -32.02
C LEU A 331 -9.42 -0.29 -31.40
N THR A 332 -9.55 -0.36 -30.08
CA THR A 332 -10.79 -0.12 -29.33
C THR A 332 -10.50 0.12 -27.85
N ASP A 333 -11.35 0.91 -27.19
CA ASP A 333 -11.38 1.13 -25.75
C ASP A 333 -12.35 0.20 -25.00
N SER A 334 -13.03 -0.68 -25.74
CA SER A 334 -14.12 -1.52 -25.21
C SER A 334 -14.30 -2.81 -26.02
N LEU A 335 -14.77 -3.87 -25.35
CA LEU A 335 -15.04 -5.19 -25.91
C LEU A 335 -16.38 -5.72 -25.41
N LEU A 336 -17.29 -6.06 -26.32
CA LEU A 336 -18.53 -6.76 -25.98
C LEU A 336 -18.29 -8.28 -26.01
N LEU A 337 -18.58 -8.95 -24.90
CA LEU A 337 -18.54 -10.41 -24.78
C LEU A 337 -19.97 -10.96 -24.93
N ASP A 338 -20.40 -11.16 -26.18
CA ASP A 338 -21.78 -11.49 -26.54
C ASP A 338 -22.17 -12.98 -26.46
N SER A 339 -21.19 -13.86 -26.20
CA SER A 339 -21.30 -15.30 -26.31
C SER A 339 -20.67 -15.99 -25.08
N PRO A 340 -21.22 -17.11 -24.59
CA PRO A 340 -20.67 -17.81 -23.42
C PRO A 340 -19.44 -18.66 -23.77
N GLY A 341 -18.51 -18.77 -22.84
CA GLY A 341 -17.25 -19.51 -22.99
C GLY A 341 -16.10 -18.89 -22.19
N ASP A 342 -14.93 -19.52 -22.26
CA ASP A 342 -13.71 -19.04 -21.62
C ASP A 342 -12.93 -18.14 -22.60
N TYR A 343 -12.54 -16.94 -22.13
CA TYR A 343 -11.88 -15.90 -22.92
C TYR A 343 -10.62 -15.41 -22.22
N LYS A 344 -9.50 -15.40 -22.94
CA LYS A 344 -8.31 -14.64 -22.55
C LYS A 344 -8.29 -13.32 -23.32
N ILE A 345 -8.48 -12.22 -22.61
CA ILE A 345 -8.38 -10.85 -23.14
C ILE A 345 -6.92 -10.41 -23.04
N PHE A 346 -6.43 -9.73 -24.07
CA PHE A 346 -5.09 -9.11 -24.10
C PHE A 346 -5.21 -7.62 -24.42
N THR A 347 -4.40 -6.76 -23.80
CA THR A 347 -4.34 -5.33 -24.15
C THR A 347 -2.91 -4.79 -24.30
N THR A 348 -2.75 -3.77 -25.15
CA THR A 348 -1.47 -3.06 -25.40
C THR A 348 -1.73 -1.64 -25.95
N SER A 349 -0.77 -0.71 -25.80
CA SER A 349 -0.92 0.69 -26.26
C SER A 349 -0.33 0.92 -27.66
N SER A 350 -0.44 2.13 -28.21
CA SER A 350 0.20 2.50 -29.48
C SER A 350 1.73 2.56 -29.45
N ASN A 351 2.35 2.74 -28.28
CA ASN A 351 3.81 2.86 -28.18
C ASN A 351 4.50 1.49 -28.22
N SER A 352 3.88 0.48 -27.64
CA SER A 352 4.26 -0.94 -27.72
C SER A 352 3.74 -1.57 -29.02
N GLY A 353 2.45 -1.42 -29.29
CA GLY A 353 1.79 -1.87 -30.53
C GLY A 353 1.66 -3.40 -30.65
N PRO A 354 0.94 -3.88 -31.68
CA PRO A 354 0.49 -5.27 -31.79
C PRO A 354 1.61 -6.32 -32.04
N ASN A 355 2.88 -5.92 -32.01
CA ASN A 355 4.05 -6.78 -32.19
C ASN A 355 5.05 -6.72 -31.01
N ALA A 356 4.76 -5.97 -29.95
CA ALA A 356 5.52 -6.03 -28.70
C ALA A 356 5.18 -7.29 -27.89
N ALA A 357 5.96 -7.56 -26.85
CA ALA A 357 5.76 -8.69 -25.96
C ALA A 357 6.12 -8.34 -24.50
N PRO A 358 5.41 -8.90 -23.50
CA PRO A 358 4.06 -9.48 -23.60
C PRO A 358 2.98 -8.39 -23.62
N ALA A 359 1.76 -8.73 -24.04
CA ALA A 359 0.58 -7.95 -23.70
C ALA A 359 0.12 -8.33 -22.29
N LEU A 360 -0.47 -7.39 -21.54
CA LEU A 360 -1.17 -7.73 -20.31
C LEU A 360 -2.43 -8.53 -20.66
N SER A 361 -2.79 -9.50 -19.82
CA SER A 361 -3.89 -10.40 -20.10
C SER A 361 -4.70 -10.81 -18.88
N TRP A 362 -6.01 -10.97 -19.09
CA TRP A 362 -7.00 -11.38 -18.09
C TRP A 362 -7.82 -12.54 -18.63
N GLU A 363 -8.29 -13.41 -17.73
CA GLU A 363 -9.09 -14.58 -18.09
C GLU A 363 -10.52 -14.38 -17.56
N PHE A 364 -11.51 -14.60 -18.42
CA PHE A 364 -12.92 -14.36 -18.13
C PHE A 364 -13.75 -15.54 -18.64
N LYS A 365 -14.60 -16.07 -17.76
CA LYS A 365 -15.59 -17.10 -18.03
C LYS A 365 -16.95 -16.44 -18.20
N VAL A 366 -17.37 -16.32 -19.45
CA VAL A 366 -18.61 -15.63 -19.83
C VAL A 366 -19.77 -16.62 -19.79
N LEU A 367 -20.84 -16.27 -19.08
CA LEU A 367 -21.95 -17.17 -18.75
C LEU A 367 -23.33 -16.59 -19.09
N ASP A 368 -24.23 -17.44 -19.61
CA ASP A 368 -25.66 -17.11 -19.72
C ASP A 368 -26.39 -17.23 -18.37
N GLU A 369 -25.85 -18.03 -17.43
CA GLU A 369 -26.38 -18.24 -16.07
C GLU A 369 -25.26 -18.64 -15.09
N PHE A 370 -25.35 -18.17 -13.84
CA PHE A 370 -24.35 -18.41 -12.78
C PHE A 370 -24.66 -19.67 -11.95
N SER A 371 -23.76 -20.04 -11.02
CA SER A 371 -23.93 -21.18 -10.08
C SER A 371 -25.38 -21.33 -9.54
N PRO A 372 -26.03 -22.50 -9.72
CA PRO A 372 -27.44 -22.71 -9.40
C PRO A 372 -27.73 -22.95 -7.92
N ALA A 373 -29.02 -23.03 -7.57
CA ALA A 373 -29.51 -23.24 -6.21
C ALA A 373 -29.11 -24.60 -5.60
N VAL A 374 -29.18 -24.68 -4.28
CA VAL A 374 -28.67 -25.79 -3.46
C VAL A 374 -29.30 -27.14 -3.84
N GLY A 375 -28.44 -28.09 -4.19
CA GLY A 375 -28.83 -29.45 -4.62
C GLY A 375 -29.00 -29.61 -6.14
N GLN A 376 -28.77 -28.56 -6.92
CA GLN A 376 -28.63 -28.66 -8.38
C GLN A 376 -27.16 -28.92 -8.77
N ALA A 377 -26.93 -29.55 -9.92
CA ALA A 377 -25.58 -29.87 -10.38
C ALA A 377 -24.81 -28.59 -10.74
N GLY A 378 -23.57 -28.46 -10.27
CA GLY A 378 -22.75 -27.27 -10.46
C GLY A 378 -22.98 -26.14 -9.43
N THR A 379 -23.81 -26.35 -8.41
CA THR A 379 -23.92 -25.39 -7.29
C THR A 379 -22.61 -25.29 -6.52
N MET A 380 -22.20 -24.05 -6.21
CA MET A 380 -21.05 -23.70 -5.37
C MET A 380 -21.45 -23.38 -3.92
N ALA A 381 -22.69 -23.69 -3.53
CA ALA A 381 -23.19 -23.40 -2.18
C ALA A 381 -22.47 -24.23 -1.11
N ILE A 382 -21.80 -23.56 -0.16
CA ILE A 382 -21.04 -24.21 0.93
C ILE A 382 -22.00 -24.52 2.08
N ASP A 383 -22.01 -25.75 2.58
CA ASP A 383 -22.84 -26.15 3.72
C ASP A 383 -22.27 -25.56 5.04
N LYS A 384 -23.14 -25.11 5.95
CA LYS A 384 -22.74 -24.55 7.27
C LYS A 384 -21.94 -25.53 8.16
N ASP A 385 -21.96 -26.83 7.83
CA ASP A 385 -21.22 -27.89 8.51
C ASP A 385 -20.08 -28.48 7.63
N ASP A 386 -19.68 -27.78 6.55
CA ASP A 386 -18.54 -28.20 5.72
C ASP A 386 -17.20 -28.12 6.47
N ALA A 387 -16.32 -29.08 6.21
CA ALA A 387 -15.03 -29.22 6.85
C ALA A 387 -13.95 -28.24 6.32
N SER A 388 -14.25 -27.50 5.24
CA SER A 388 -13.43 -26.37 4.79
C SER A 388 -13.49 -25.16 5.72
N ILE A 389 -14.56 -25.02 6.53
CA ILE A 389 -14.77 -23.82 7.37
C ILE A 389 -13.89 -23.89 8.61
N LEU A 390 -12.72 -23.25 8.56
CA LEU A 390 -11.72 -23.27 9.63
C LEU A 390 -12.02 -22.31 10.79
N ALA A 391 -12.75 -21.22 10.53
CA ALA A 391 -13.03 -20.14 11.48
C ALA A 391 -14.36 -19.45 11.16
N TRP A 392 -14.84 -18.64 12.10
CA TRP A 392 -16.06 -17.83 11.98
C TRP A 392 -15.79 -16.40 12.50
N ALA A 393 -16.68 -15.46 12.18
CA ALA A 393 -16.57 -14.08 12.68
C ALA A 393 -16.55 -14.05 14.21
N THR A 394 -15.58 -13.32 14.77
CA THR A 394 -15.29 -13.29 16.22
C THR A 394 -15.71 -11.99 16.91
N GLY A 395 -15.98 -10.94 16.13
CA GLY A 395 -16.48 -9.66 16.58
C GLY A 395 -17.12 -8.88 15.44
N TYR A 396 -17.60 -7.67 15.75
CA TYR A 396 -18.12 -6.74 14.75
C TYR A 396 -17.76 -5.30 15.09
N GLN A 397 -17.84 -4.44 14.09
CA GLN A 397 -17.69 -2.99 14.16
C GLN A 397 -18.77 -2.35 13.27
N ASN A 398 -18.98 -1.03 13.44
CA ASN A 398 -19.68 -0.18 12.48
C ASN A 398 -21.06 -0.69 11.99
N TYR A 399 -21.85 -1.35 12.84
CA TYR A 399 -23.23 -1.72 12.49
C TYR A 399 -24.09 -0.47 12.30
N ILE A 400 -24.60 -0.29 11.09
CA ILE A 400 -25.47 0.80 10.67
C ILE A 400 -26.76 0.19 10.14
N ALA A 401 -27.83 0.28 10.93
CA ALA A 401 -29.15 -0.19 10.53
C ALA A 401 -29.74 0.68 9.40
N GLY A 402 -30.15 0.06 8.30
CA GLY A 402 -30.86 0.67 7.17
C GLY A 402 -32.36 0.89 7.43
N THR A 403 -33.14 1.09 6.35
CA THR A 403 -34.60 1.23 6.44
C THR A 403 -35.33 -0.11 6.38
N ASP A 404 -36.64 -0.09 6.65
CA ASP A 404 -37.56 -1.23 6.49
C ASP A 404 -37.24 -2.45 7.38
N LEU A 405 -36.68 -2.17 8.56
CA LEU A 405 -36.12 -3.15 9.50
C LEU A 405 -36.75 -3.02 10.90
N ASP A 406 -37.36 -4.09 11.38
CA ASP A 406 -37.95 -4.20 12.73
C ASP A 406 -36.86 -4.24 13.83
N GLU A 407 -37.16 -3.65 15.00
CA GLU A 407 -36.22 -3.52 16.12
C GLU A 407 -35.67 -4.86 16.65
N GLN A 408 -36.43 -5.95 16.52
CA GLN A 408 -36.02 -7.27 17.03
C GLN A 408 -34.84 -7.89 16.25
N TRP A 409 -34.58 -7.45 15.03
CA TRP A 409 -33.51 -7.95 14.16
C TRP A 409 -32.23 -7.10 14.19
N LYS A 410 -32.11 -6.17 15.16
CA LYS A 410 -31.03 -5.17 15.26
C LYS A 410 -29.95 -5.55 16.28
N THR A 411 -29.69 -6.84 16.46
CA THR A 411 -28.73 -7.38 17.44
C THR A 411 -27.48 -7.88 16.74
N PRO A 412 -26.36 -7.14 16.68
CA PRO A 412 -25.22 -7.50 15.83
C PRO A 412 -24.41 -8.70 16.32
N LEU A 413 -24.64 -9.18 17.55
CA LEU A 413 -24.00 -10.39 18.07
C LEU A 413 -24.50 -11.67 17.41
N GLU A 414 -25.70 -11.65 16.82
CA GLU A 414 -26.26 -12.80 16.09
C GLU A 414 -25.56 -13.03 14.73
N ALA A 415 -24.60 -12.17 14.34
CA ALA A 415 -23.74 -12.35 13.17
C ALA A 415 -22.40 -13.06 13.49
N LEU A 416 -22.22 -13.56 14.71
CA LEU A 416 -20.95 -14.08 15.22
C LEU A 416 -21.01 -15.59 15.51
N GLY A 417 -19.88 -16.28 15.30
CA GLY A 417 -19.80 -17.73 15.48
C GLY A 417 -20.42 -18.52 14.32
N GLN A 418 -20.76 -19.78 14.58
CA GLN A 418 -21.23 -20.71 13.54
C GLN A 418 -22.67 -20.39 13.13
N ALA A 419 -22.90 -20.24 11.82
CA ALA A 419 -24.24 -20.08 11.27
C ALA A 419 -25.14 -21.27 11.66
N GLU A 420 -26.31 -21.00 12.27
CA GLU A 420 -27.21 -22.07 12.73
C GLU A 420 -28.03 -22.69 11.58
N GLY A 421 -28.26 -21.92 10.51
CA GLY A 421 -29.16 -22.30 9.41
C GLY A 421 -30.64 -22.04 9.70
N SER A 422 -30.93 -21.07 10.58
CA SER A 422 -32.27 -20.55 10.85
C SER A 422 -32.54 -19.23 10.14
N SER A 423 -33.78 -18.75 10.24
CA SER A 423 -34.18 -17.39 9.85
C SER A 423 -34.70 -16.58 11.05
N THR A 424 -34.16 -16.88 12.23
CA THR A 424 -34.61 -16.32 13.52
C THR A 424 -33.48 -15.82 14.41
N ASP A 425 -32.24 -16.20 14.10
CA ASP A 425 -31.07 -16.00 14.96
C ASP A 425 -30.03 -15.27 14.10
N ILE A 426 -30.38 -14.02 13.77
CA ILE A 426 -29.68 -13.15 12.80
C ILE A 426 -29.70 -11.68 13.22
N VAL A 427 -28.74 -10.92 12.70
CA VAL A 427 -28.89 -9.48 12.47
C VAL A 427 -29.36 -9.29 11.03
N SER A 428 -30.30 -8.37 10.79
CA SER A 428 -30.61 -7.94 9.42
C SER A 428 -30.16 -6.50 9.24
N LEU A 429 -29.54 -6.21 8.10
CA LEU A 429 -29.00 -4.88 7.78
C LEU A 429 -30.11 -3.88 7.43
N GLY A 430 -31.23 -4.37 6.88
CA GLY A 430 -32.25 -3.52 6.27
C GLY A 430 -31.77 -2.85 4.97
N ASN A 431 -32.65 -2.09 4.33
CA ASN A 431 -32.35 -1.42 3.06
C ASN A 431 -31.25 -0.36 3.25
N GLY A 432 -30.08 -0.61 2.69
CA GLY A 432 -28.92 0.30 2.73
C GLY A 432 -28.16 0.34 4.06
N GLY A 433 -28.36 -0.66 4.94
CA GLY A 433 -27.52 -0.82 6.12
C GLY A 433 -26.21 -1.57 5.85
N SER A 434 -25.37 -1.70 6.88
CA SER A 434 -24.10 -2.43 6.83
C SER A 434 -23.64 -2.90 8.22
N ILE A 435 -22.71 -3.85 8.25
CA ILE A 435 -21.97 -4.30 9.44
C ILE A 435 -20.55 -4.61 9.01
N THR A 436 -19.53 -4.40 9.85
CA THR A 436 -18.19 -4.96 9.57
C THR A 436 -17.90 -6.09 10.54
N LEU A 437 -17.86 -7.31 10.06
CA LEU A 437 -17.47 -8.49 10.83
C LEU A 437 -15.94 -8.56 10.95
N THR A 438 -15.43 -9.00 12.10
CA THR A 438 -13.99 -9.06 12.39
C THR A 438 -13.51 -10.46 12.78
N PHE A 439 -12.35 -10.84 12.23
CA PHE A 439 -11.76 -12.16 12.37
C PHE A 439 -10.44 -12.09 13.14
N SER A 440 -10.29 -12.92 14.18
CA SER A 440 -9.07 -12.97 15.00
C SER A 440 -7.86 -13.56 14.25
N THR A 441 -8.13 -14.57 13.43
CA THR A 441 -7.22 -15.09 12.42
C THR A 441 -7.51 -14.35 11.12
N ALA A 442 -6.49 -13.96 10.35
CA ALA A 442 -6.74 -13.42 9.02
C ALA A 442 -7.30 -14.50 8.08
N ILE A 443 -8.09 -14.05 7.11
CA ILE A 443 -8.37 -14.75 5.86
C ILE A 443 -7.25 -14.34 4.90
N ALA A 444 -6.69 -15.31 4.18
CA ALA A 444 -5.65 -15.11 3.17
C ALA A 444 -6.14 -15.63 1.82
N ASP A 445 -5.57 -15.14 0.72
CA ASP A 445 -5.89 -15.58 -0.64
C ASP A 445 -5.36 -17.02 -0.92
N GLY A 446 -6.02 -17.77 -1.81
CA GLY A 446 -5.80 -19.21 -1.89
C GLY A 446 -6.34 -19.92 -3.12
N ASP A 447 -6.36 -21.27 -3.07
CA ASP A 447 -6.90 -22.12 -4.14
C ASP A 447 -8.45 -22.11 -4.11
N GLY A 448 -9.06 -21.00 -4.53
CA GLY A 448 -10.50 -20.81 -4.66
C GLY A 448 -11.12 -19.97 -3.55
N ALA A 449 -12.36 -20.29 -3.14
CA ALA A 449 -13.11 -19.45 -2.21
C ALA A 449 -12.61 -19.54 -0.75
N ASP A 450 -12.00 -18.46 -0.27
CA ASP A 450 -11.37 -18.33 1.05
C ASP A 450 -12.40 -18.10 2.18
N PHE A 451 -13.55 -17.52 1.85
CA PHE A 451 -14.63 -17.29 2.81
C PHE A 451 -16.03 -17.42 2.21
N ALA A 452 -17.04 -17.44 3.07
CA ALA A 452 -18.44 -17.46 2.65
C ALA A 452 -19.32 -16.62 3.58
N VAL A 453 -20.34 -15.97 3.02
CA VAL A 453 -21.35 -15.21 3.76
C VAL A 453 -22.66 -16.00 3.82
N PHE A 454 -23.18 -16.19 5.04
CA PHE A 454 -24.39 -16.97 5.33
C PHE A 454 -25.54 -16.03 5.71
N GLU A 455 -26.67 -16.15 5.02
CA GLU A 455 -27.86 -15.28 5.21
C GLU A 455 -29.12 -16.13 5.49
N ASN A 456 -30.19 -15.49 5.95
CA ASN A 456 -31.43 -16.15 6.39
C ASN A 456 -32.49 -16.46 5.30
N SER A 457 -32.09 -16.49 4.02
CA SER A 457 -33.00 -16.73 2.89
C SER A 457 -33.84 -18.01 3.08
N ILE A 458 -35.17 -17.88 3.06
CA ILE A 458 -36.08 -18.96 3.50
C ILE A 458 -36.22 -20.08 2.46
N ASP A 459 -36.08 -19.77 1.18
CA ASP A 459 -36.11 -20.73 0.07
C ASP A 459 -35.24 -20.28 -1.11
N ASP A 460 -35.03 -21.16 -2.10
CA ASP A 460 -34.16 -20.96 -3.27
C ASP A 460 -34.54 -19.78 -4.19
N SER A 461 -35.56 -19.00 -3.83
CA SER A 461 -36.09 -17.88 -4.61
C SER A 461 -36.34 -16.61 -3.79
N PHE A 462 -36.61 -16.71 -2.49
CA PHE A 462 -36.69 -15.56 -1.58
C PHE A 462 -35.30 -15.24 -1.02
N LEU A 463 -34.44 -14.69 -1.89
CA LEU A 463 -33.03 -14.39 -1.62
C LEU A 463 -32.88 -13.03 -0.92
N GLU A 464 -31.98 -12.95 0.05
CA GLU A 464 -31.71 -11.74 0.84
C GLU A 464 -30.29 -11.28 0.53
N LEU A 465 -30.18 -10.28 -0.36
CA LEU A 465 -28.93 -9.98 -1.07
C LEU A 465 -28.17 -8.79 -0.48
N GLY A 466 -26.94 -9.04 -0.04
CA GLY A 466 -25.98 -8.02 0.40
C GLY A 466 -24.81 -7.84 -0.58
N TYR A 467 -24.27 -6.62 -0.71
CA TYR A 467 -22.93 -6.44 -1.27
C TYR A 467 -21.90 -6.98 -0.27
N VAL A 468 -20.72 -7.37 -0.76
CA VAL A 468 -19.61 -7.83 0.09
C VAL A 468 -18.35 -7.04 -0.23
N GLU A 469 -17.69 -6.57 0.81
CA GLU A 469 -16.46 -5.79 0.78
C GLU A 469 -15.44 -6.33 1.80
N VAL A 470 -14.14 -6.25 1.51
CA VAL A 470 -13.08 -6.77 2.40
C VAL A 470 -11.99 -5.75 2.66
N SER A 471 -11.31 -5.91 3.81
CA SER A 471 -10.20 -5.06 4.24
C SER A 471 -9.23 -5.81 5.16
N SER A 472 -7.93 -5.49 5.06
CA SER A 472 -6.90 -5.87 6.03
C SER A 472 -6.76 -4.85 7.18
N ASN A 473 -7.00 -3.57 6.90
CA ASN A 473 -6.75 -2.44 7.81
C ASN A 473 -8.01 -1.83 8.46
N GLY A 474 -9.21 -2.29 8.08
CA GLY A 474 -10.49 -1.83 8.61
C GLY A 474 -10.93 -0.43 8.15
N SER A 475 -10.22 0.17 7.19
CA SER A 475 -10.45 1.55 6.69
C SER A 475 -10.62 1.59 5.16
N ASN A 476 -9.68 1.00 4.42
CA ASN A 476 -9.77 0.81 2.97
C ASN A 476 -10.55 -0.47 2.67
N PHE A 477 -11.61 -0.39 1.86
CA PHE A 477 -12.43 -1.55 1.53
C PHE A 477 -12.58 -1.70 0.01
N VAL A 478 -12.34 -2.90 -0.49
CA VAL A 478 -12.60 -3.26 -1.90
C VAL A 478 -13.83 -4.15 -2.00
N ARG A 479 -14.65 -3.93 -3.03
CA ARG A 479 -15.95 -4.58 -3.24
C ARG A 479 -15.88 -5.61 -4.36
N PHE A 480 -16.53 -6.76 -4.18
CA PHE A 480 -16.74 -7.74 -5.25
C PHE A 480 -17.65 -7.20 -6.38
N GLU A 481 -17.36 -7.54 -7.64
CA GLU A 481 -18.31 -7.21 -8.71
C GLU A 481 -19.58 -8.05 -8.60
N SER A 482 -20.74 -7.40 -8.73
CA SER A 482 -22.04 -8.02 -8.52
C SER A 482 -22.91 -7.94 -9.78
N PHE A 483 -23.49 -9.06 -10.21
CA PHE A 483 -24.34 -9.12 -11.40
C PHE A 483 -25.75 -9.60 -11.07
N SER A 484 -26.75 -9.06 -11.79
CA SER A 484 -28.12 -9.55 -11.76
C SER A 484 -28.71 -9.61 -13.16
N LEU A 485 -29.02 -10.83 -13.60
CA LEU A 485 -29.78 -11.13 -14.83
C LEU A 485 -31.30 -11.04 -14.60
N THR A 486 -31.73 -10.54 -13.43
CA THR A 486 -33.15 -10.41 -13.08
C THR A 486 -33.76 -9.26 -13.89
N ALA A 487 -34.55 -9.59 -14.90
CA ALA A 487 -35.00 -8.66 -15.96
C ALA A 487 -35.82 -7.42 -15.50
N ALA A 488 -36.25 -7.36 -14.24
CA ALA A 488 -36.85 -6.19 -13.62
C ALA A 488 -36.71 -6.24 -12.09
N PRO A 489 -36.70 -5.10 -11.37
CA PRO A 489 -36.74 -5.07 -9.92
C PRO A 489 -37.96 -5.83 -9.35
N VAL A 490 -37.72 -6.64 -8.32
CA VAL A 490 -38.76 -7.38 -7.59
C VAL A 490 -39.40 -6.52 -6.50
N SER A 491 -40.55 -6.95 -5.97
CA SER A 491 -41.12 -6.39 -4.75
C SER A 491 -40.45 -7.00 -3.51
N ALA A 492 -40.69 -6.41 -2.32
CA ALA A 492 -40.19 -6.92 -1.03
C ALA A 492 -40.66 -8.35 -0.64
N PHE A 493 -41.55 -8.96 -1.45
CA PHE A 493 -41.97 -10.36 -1.33
C PHE A 493 -41.95 -11.07 -2.71
N GLY A 494 -41.07 -10.63 -3.60
CA GLY A 494 -40.89 -11.19 -4.94
C GLY A 494 -39.72 -12.18 -5.00
N SER A 495 -39.83 -13.15 -5.91
CA SER A 495 -38.80 -14.17 -6.11
C SER A 495 -37.73 -13.73 -7.10
N VAL A 496 -36.47 -13.98 -6.75
CA VAL A 496 -35.28 -13.97 -7.62
C VAL A 496 -34.91 -15.43 -7.95
N GLN A 497 -33.94 -15.68 -8.82
CA GLN A 497 -33.36 -17.03 -9.02
C GLN A 497 -31.86 -16.99 -8.78
N ALA A 498 -31.30 -17.96 -8.05
CA ALA A 498 -29.87 -18.01 -7.73
C ALA A 498 -28.97 -17.99 -8.98
N VAL A 499 -29.40 -18.65 -10.07
CA VAL A 499 -28.73 -18.65 -11.38
C VAL A 499 -28.63 -17.26 -12.02
N ALA A 500 -29.47 -16.31 -11.61
CA ALA A 500 -29.48 -14.95 -12.13
C ALA A 500 -28.61 -13.98 -11.31
N ILE A 501 -27.92 -14.43 -10.24
CA ILE A 501 -27.20 -13.57 -9.29
C ILE A 501 -25.73 -14.00 -9.18
N HIS A 502 -24.82 -13.03 -9.07
CA HIS A 502 -23.39 -13.23 -8.78
C HIS A 502 -22.85 -12.12 -7.87
N GLY A 503 -21.81 -12.42 -7.10
CA GLY A 503 -21.08 -11.43 -6.27
C GLY A 503 -21.88 -10.76 -5.15
N LEU A 504 -22.98 -11.38 -4.70
CA LEU A 504 -23.83 -10.89 -3.60
C LEU A 504 -24.03 -11.99 -2.57
N ALA A 505 -24.00 -11.63 -1.28
CA ALA A 505 -24.35 -12.51 -0.17
C ALA A 505 -25.80 -13.02 -0.30
N GLY A 506 -26.12 -14.11 0.41
CA GLY A 506 -27.49 -14.66 0.47
C GLY A 506 -28.09 -15.12 -0.85
N LYS A 507 -27.22 -15.48 -1.82
CA LYS A 507 -27.60 -16.14 -3.08
C LYS A 507 -28.25 -17.51 -2.87
N TYR A 508 -28.07 -18.13 -1.70
CA TYR A 508 -28.58 -19.44 -1.34
C TYR A 508 -29.42 -19.40 -0.06
N ARG A 509 -30.33 -20.36 0.10
CA ARG A 509 -31.18 -20.53 1.28
C ARG A 509 -30.36 -20.79 2.56
N GLN A 510 -30.95 -20.45 3.70
CA GLN A 510 -30.44 -20.64 5.06
C GLN A 510 -29.73 -21.99 5.26
N GLY A 511 -28.60 -21.93 5.96
CA GLY A 511 -27.70 -23.08 6.16
C GLY A 511 -26.68 -23.29 5.03
N TYR A 512 -26.74 -22.48 3.97
CA TYR A 512 -25.75 -22.48 2.90
C TYR A 512 -25.14 -21.09 2.69
N GLY A 513 -23.81 -21.03 2.63
CA GLY A 513 -23.04 -19.81 2.44
C GLY A 513 -22.80 -19.52 0.96
N THR A 514 -22.79 -18.23 0.60
CA THR A 514 -22.30 -17.79 -0.71
C THR A 514 -20.78 -17.66 -0.64
N PRO A 515 -20.01 -18.41 -1.45
CA PRO A 515 -18.55 -18.33 -1.46
C PRO A 515 -18.04 -17.03 -2.09
N PHE A 516 -16.89 -16.57 -1.62
CA PHE A 516 -16.12 -15.45 -2.15
C PHE A 516 -14.63 -15.83 -2.18
N ASP A 517 -13.94 -15.36 -3.20
CA ASP A 517 -12.62 -15.79 -3.69
C ASP A 517 -11.76 -14.53 -3.87
N LEU A 518 -10.75 -14.36 -3.02
CA LEU A 518 -10.04 -13.09 -2.86
C LEU A 518 -9.24 -12.71 -4.11
N ALA A 519 -8.76 -13.68 -4.89
CA ALA A 519 -8.05 -13.47 -6.15
C ALA A 519 -8.85 -12.63 -7.17
N TYR A 520 -10.20 -12.65 -7.14
CA TYR A 520 -11.03 -11.77 -7.97
C TYR A 520 -10.85 -10.27 -7.65
N LEU A 521 -10.26 -9.95 -6.50
CA LEU A 521 -9.96 -8.58 -6.05
C LEU A 521 -8.52 -8.15 -6.35
N GLN A 522 -7.64 -9.04 -6.83
CA GLN A 522 -6.21 -8.76 -7.04
C GLN A 522 -5.93 -7.55 -7.96
N HIS A 523 -6.89 -7.20 -8.81
CA HIS A 523 -6.82 -6.08 -9.76
C HIS A 523 -7.58 -4.82 -9.31
N LYS A 524 -8.17 -4.80 -8.11
CA LYS A 524 -8.80 -3.60 -7.55
C LYS A 524 -7.70 -2.60 -7.17
N ALA A 525 -7.93 -1.31 -7.39
CA ALA A 525 -6.93 -0.27 -7.17
C ALA A 525 -6.29 -0.33 -5.77
N ASP A 526 -7.08 -0.33 -4.70
CA ASP A 526 -6.53 -0.39 -3.33
C ASP A 526 -5.80 -1.72 -2.98
N VAL A 527 -5.96 -2.79 -3.78
CA VAL A 527 -5.17 -4.04 -3.63
C VAL A 527 -3.85 -3.96 -4.40
N ILE A 528 -3.89 -3.57 -5.69
CA ILE A 528 -2.67 -3.28 -6.49
C ILE A 528 -1.76 -2.29 -5.73
N ASN A 529 -2.38 -1.35 -5.03
CA ASN A 529 -1.75 -0.28 -4.29
C ASN A 529 -1.46 -0.61 -2.82
N GLY A 530 -1.48 -1.88 -2.39
CA GLY A 530 -1.07 -2.33 -1.05
C GLY A 530 -1.89 -1.82 0.15
N ARG A 531 -2.99 -1.10 -0.07
CA ARG A 531 -3.88 -0.58 0.99
C ARG A 531 -4.84 -1.63 1.52
N VAL A 532 -5.15 -2.63 0.70
CA VAL A 532 -5.80 -3.87 1.11
C VAL A 532 -4.88 -5.03 0.76
N ASP A 533 -4.46 -5.74 1.80
CA ASP A 533 -3.59 -6.91 1.75
C ASP A 533 -4.49 -8.16 1.77
N LEU A 534 -4.52 -8.90 0.65
CA LEU A 534 -5.39 -10.07 0.50
C LEU A 534 -4.92 -11.26 1.36
N ASP A 535 -3.64 -11.34 1.72
CA ASP A 535 -3.10 -12.39 2.61
C ASP A 535 -3.43 -12.15 4.10
N ASN A 536 -4.05 -11.01 4.41
CA ASN A 536 -4.23 -10.53 5.78
C ASN A 536 -5.60 -9.87 6.01
N ILE A 537 -6.64 -10.31 5.30
CA ILE A 537 -8.01 -9.80 5.44
C ILE A 537 -8.54 -10.13 6.84
N ARG A 538 -8.98 -9.09 7.56
CA ARG A 538 -9.48 -9.20 8.95
C ARG A 538 -10.88 -8.62 9.14
N TYR A 539 -11.39 -7.95 8.12
CA TYR A 539 -12.64 -7.21 8.13
C TYR A 539 -13.43 -7.55 6.86
N VAL A 540 -14.68 -7.98 7.02
CA VAL A 540 -15.64 -8.21 5.93
C VAL A 540 -16.87 -7.35 6.19
N ARG A 541 -17.43 -6.70 5.16
CA ARG A 541 -18.53 -5.73 5.27
C ARG A 541 -19.61 -5.91 4.20
#